data_AF-A0A9E3QHL8-F1
#
_entry.id   AF-A0A9E3QHL8-F1
#
_cell.length_a   1.000
_cell.length_b   1.000
_cell.length_c   1.000
_cell.angle_alpha   90.00
_cell.angle_beta   90.00
_cell.angle_gamma   90.00
#
_symmetry.space_group_name_H-M   'P 1'
#
loop_
_entity.id
_entity.type
_entity.pdbx_description
1 polymer ?
#
loop_
_entity_poly.entity_id
_entity_poly.type
_entity_poly.pdbx_seq_one_letter_code
_entity_poly.pdbx_strand_id
1 'polypeptide(L)'
;MAVSEAKCAANRRNALHSTGPTSPEGKRKARANAVKHGLAGAGICLPEDLEAERQKKVAAYTADLGPRTEFERDLVACLATAAVRLARCVAMEEAELGRLAERAARCWAEDRRAEAEGLGERLAKSPTRAVSLLWQSAAGVAWLLERWKGLGRALEQQGGWDEAQWRLASDLLGIAPELRGTDPRLPRTATAAALAELVRREIRRLKRRKVEDLDDLDALEQHLRMRGLASEPGPALQQLRRYEATCDRTWRWALNQFRQRDAEDQSAASASGTAARRAAPSRPAAKRSRPAAEPSPPA
;
A
#
# COMPACT_ATOMS: atom_id res chain seq x y z
N MET A 1 7.25 23.70 4.00
CA MET A 1 8.11 22.82 3.18
C MET A 1 7.66 22.94 1.72
N ALA A 2 8.41 23.69 0.90
CA ALA A 2 8.06 23.90 -0.51
C ALA A 2 8.26 22.61 -1.32
N VAL A 3 7.29 22.28 -2.18
CA VAL A 3 7.37 21.12 -3.09
C VAL A 3 8.43 21.42 -4.16
N SER A 4 9.37 20.50 -4.38
CA SER A 4 10.43 20.71 -5.38
C SER A 4 9.86 20.86 -6.79
N GLU A 5 10.53 21.64 -7.63
CA GLU A 5 10.10 21.89 -9.02
C GLU A 5 9.95 20.60 -9.83
N ALA A 6 10.84 19.63 -9.59
CA ALA A 6 10.76 18.29 -10.18
C ALA A 6 9.44 17.58 -9.81
N LYS A 7 9.00 17.70 -8.56
CA LYS A 7 7.75 17.09 -8.08
C LYS A 7 6.52 17.83 -8.63
N CYS A 8 6.58 19.15 -8.79
CA CYS A 8 5.54 19.92 -9.48
C CYS A 8 5.40 19.56 -10.97
N ALA A 9 6.53 19.43 -11.69
CA ALA A 9 6.51 19.03 -13.10
C ALA A 9 5.98 17.60 -13.31
N ALA A 10 6.37 16.66 -12.43
CA ALA A 10 5.84 15.29 -12.43
C ALA A 10 4.34 15.27 -12.13
N ASN A 11 3.88 16.01 -11.13
CA ASN A 11 2.45 16.11 -10.80
C ASN A 11 1.63 16.68 -11.97
N ARG A 12 2.14 17.69 -12.69
CA ARG A 12 1.48 18.25 -13.88
C ARG A 12 1.36 17.22 -15.01
N ARG A 13 2.41 16.44 -15.30
CA ARG A 13 2.32 15.34 -16.29
C ARG A 13 1.34 14.26 -15.85
N ASN A 14 1.38 13.85 -14.58
CA ASN A 14 0.47 12.84 -14.05
C ASN A 14 -1.00 13.32 -14.08
N ALA A 15 -1.25 14.61 -13.86
CA ALA A 15 -2.59 15.20 -13.95
C ALA A 15 -3.17 15.12 -15.38
N LEU A 16 -2.34 15.24 -16.42
CA LEU A 16 -2.77 15.07 -17.82
C LEU A 16 -3.21 13.63 -18.14
N HIS A 17 -2.72 12.63 -17.40
CA HIS A 17 -3.07 11.22 -17.58
C HIS A 17 -4.15 10.71 -16.61
N SER A 18 -4.54 11.50 -15.60
CA SER A 18 -5.43 11.07 -14.52
C SER A 18 -6.60 12.02 -14.32
N THR A 19 -7.46 12.16 -15.34
CA THR A 19 -8.69 12.99 -15.33
C THR A 19 -9.93 12.23 -14.82
N GLY A 20 -9.73 11.19 -14.00
CA GLY A 20 -10.81 10.33 -13.53
C GLY A 20 -11.47 9.52 -14.66
N PRO A 21 -12.50 8.71 -14.36
CA PRO A 21 -13.17 7.89 -15.35
C PRO A 21 -13.98 8.75 -16.35
N THR A 22 -13.52 8.84 -17.59
CA THR A 22 -14.20 9.55 -18.68
C THR A 22 -15.19 8.66 -19.44
N SER A 23 -15.01 7.34 -19.42
CA SER A 23 -15.89 6.38 -20.08
C SER A 23 -17.17 6.07 -19.27
N PRO A 24 -18.30 5.73 -19.93
CA PRO A 24 -19.51 5.30 -19.25
C PRO A 24 -19.28 4.10 -18.30
N GLU A 25 -18.46 3.15 -18.72
CA GLU A 25 -18.10 1.97 -17.92
C GLU A 25 -17.30 2.36 -16.67
N GLY A 26 -16.30 3.24 -16.81
CA GLY A 26 -15.51 3.75 -15.70
C GLY A 26 -16.36 4.52 -14.70
N LYS A 27 -17.31 5.34 -15.17
CA LYS A 27 -18.28 6.05 -14.32
C LYS A 27 -19.19 5.08 -13.57
N ARG A 28 -19.66 4.01 -14.22
CA ARG A 28 -20.47 2.96 -13.58
C ARG A 28 -19.68 2.22 -12.50
N LYS A 29 -18.42 1.86 -12.76
CA LYS A 29 -17.53 1.26 -11.75
C LYS A 29 -17.30 2.19 -10.55
N ALA A 30 -17.05 3.48 -10.81
CA ALA A 30 -16.90 4.46 -9.74
C ALA A 30 -18.17 4.61 -8.88
N ARG A 31 -19.36 4.64 -9.51
CA ARG A 31 -20.66 4.66 -8.80
C ARG A 31 -20.89 3.39 -7.98
N ALA A 32 -20.63 2.22 -8.57
CA ALA A 32 -20.78 0.94 -7.87
C ALA A 32 -19.86 0.85 -6.65
N ASN A 33 -18.63 1.36 -6.74
CA ASN A 33 -17.68 1.43 -5.63
C ASN A 33 -18.18 2.35 -4.51
N ALA A 34 -18.68 3.55 -4.86
CA ALA A 34 -19.26 4.48 -3.89
C ALA A 34 -20.38 3.82 -3.06
N VAL A 35 -21.28 3.08 -3.72
CA VAL A 35 -22.40 2.38 -3.06
C VAL A 35 -21.92 1.14 -2.28
N LYS A 36 -20.99 0.35 -2.83
CA LYS A 36 -20.58 -0.93 -2.25
C LYS A 36 -19.86 -0.80 -0.92
N HIS A 37 -18.97 0.18 -0.79
CA HIS A 37 -18.10 0.30 0.38
C HIS A 37 -18.17 1.66 1.09
N GLY A 38 -18.85 2.67 0.52
CA GLY A 38 -19.00 3.99 1.14
C GLY A 38 -17.73 4.85 1.19
N LEU A 39 -16.59 4.35 0.69
CA LEU A 39 -15.27 5.02 0.75
C LEU A 39 -14.99 5.96 -0.44
N ALA A 40 -15.92 6.08 -1.40
CA ALA A 40 -15.77 6.91 -2.60
C ALA A 40 -17.02 7.77 -2.88
N GLY A 41 -16.87 8.85 -3.65
CA GLY A 41 -17.95 9.76 -4.04
C GLY A 41 -18.18 10.94 -3.09
N ALA A 42 -18.95 11.95 -3.47
CA ALA A 42 -19.14 13.21 -2.72
C ALA A 42 -20.17 13.13 -1.56
N GLY A 43 -20.41 11.95 -0.98
CA GLY A 43 -21.33 11.77 0.16
C GLY A 43 -22.79 11.41 -0.19
N ILE A 44 -23.16 11.35 -1.47
CA ILE A 44 -24.56 11.13 -1.90
C ILE A 44 -25.08 9.68 -1.66
N CYS A 45 -24.21 8.74 -1.29
CA CYS A 45 -24.58 7.34 -1.00
C CYS A 45 -23.68 6.74 0.08
N LEU A 46 -23.68 7.33 1.28
CA LEU A 46 -23.13 6.63 2.44
C LEU A 46 -24.16 5.58 2.94
N PRO A 47 -23.70 4.41 3.36
CA PRO A 47 -24.49 3.51 4.21
C PRO A 47 -25.11 4.25 5.40
N GLU A 48 -26.30 3.82 5.84
CA GLU A 48 -27.08 4.49 6.89
C GLU A 48 -26.30 4.65 8.21
N ASP A 49 -25.52 3.64 8.59
CA ASP A 49 -24.63 3.66 9.75
C ASP A 49 -23.56 4.77 9.62
N LEU A 50 -22.95 4.90 8.44
CA LEU A 50 -21.92 5.91 8.18
C LEU A 50 -22.51 7.31 8.06
N GLU A 51 -23.73 7.45 7.55
CA GLU A 51 -24.41 8.73 7.46
C GLU A 51 -24.80 9.26 8.85
N ALA A 52 -25.29 8.40 9.75
CA ALA A 52 -25.55 8.76 11.14
C ALA A 52 -24.28 9.25 11.86
N GLU A 53 -23.17 8.56 11.69
CA GLU A 53 -21.87 8.99 12.23
C GLU A 53 -21.36 10.29 11.58
N ARG A 54 -21.62 10.48 10.29
CA ARG A 54 -21.27 11.72 9.58
C ARG A 54 -22.02 12.90 10.18
N GLN A 55 -23.32 12.77 10.42
CA GLN A 55 -24.15 13.82 11.01
C GLN A 55 -23.67 14.21 12.42
N LYS A 56 -23.31 13.23 13.26
CA LYS A 56 -22.70 13.49 14.57
C LYS A 56 -21.40 14.30 14.44
N LYS A 57 -20.53 13.93 13.50
CA LYS A 57 -19.29 14.66 13.25
C LYS A 57 -19.53 16.06 12.68
N VAL A 58 -20.52 16.25 11.82
CA VAL A 58 -20.91 17.59 11.32
C VAL A 58 -21.31 18.48 12.49
N ALA A 59 -22.17 17.99 13.38
CA ALA A 59 -22.61 18.76 14.56
C ALA A 59 -21.42 19.14 15.46
N ALA A 60 -20.55 18.16 15.78
CA ALA A 60 -19.36 18.39 16.60
C ALA A 60 -18.39 19.41 15.95
N TYR A 61 -18.02 19.21 14.69
CA TYR A 61 -17.12 20.11 13.98
C TYR A 61 -17.71 21.50 13.74
N THR A 62 -19.04 21.62 13.62
CA THR A 62 -19.71 22.93 13.57
C THR A 62 -19.55 23.68 14.88
N ALA A 63 -19.72 22.99 16.02
CA ALA A 63 -19.52 23.57 17.34
C ALA A 63 -18.05 23.99 17.57
N ASP A 64 -17.10 23.15 17.15
CA ASP A 64 -15.67 23.39 17.37
C ASP A 64 -15.09 24.48 16.45
N LEU A 65 -15.48 24.50 15.17
CA LEU A 65 -14.85 25.34 14.15
C LEU A 65 -15.61 26.64 13.86
N GLY A 66 -16.89 26.72 14.26
CA GLY A 66 -17.73 27.90 14.07
C GLY A 66 -17.76 28.39 12.61
N PRO A 67 -18.32 27.61 11.66
CA PRO A 67 -18.36 28.00 10.26
C PRO A 67 -19.24 29.25 10.05
N ARG A 68 -18.68 30.29 9.44
CA ARG A 68 -19.31 31.60 9.23
C ARG A 68 -19.97 31.71 7.86
N THR A 69 -19.42 31.01 6.88
CA THR A 69 -19.86 31.06 5.48
C THR A 69 -20.44 29.73 5.03
N GLU A 70 -21.15 29.73 3.89
CA GLU A 70 -21.62 28.49 3.27
C GLU A 70 -20.47 27.58 2.87
N PHE A 71 -19.41 28.15 2.29
CA PHE A 71 -18.19 27.42 1.98
C PHE A 71 -17.58 26.74 3.23
N GLU A 72 -17.56 27.42 4.38
CA GLU A 72 -17.10 26.81 5.62
C GLU A 72 -18.02 25.68 6.12
N ARG A 73 -19.34 25.79 5.91
CA ARG A 73 -20.27 24.68 6.20
C ARG A 73 -20.00 23.47 5.30
N ASP A 74 -19.69 23.69 4.03
CA ASP A 74 -19.27 22.64 3.10
C ASP A 74 -17.94 22.00 3.53
N LEU A 75 -16.99 22.80 4.02
CA LEU A 75 -15.74 22.29 4.58
C LEU A 75 -15.96 21.42 5.82
N VAL A 76 -16.90 21.79 6.70
CA VAL A 76 -17.30 20.94 7.84
C VAL A 76 -17.89 19.62 7.37
N ALA A 77 -18.80 19.64 6.39
CA ALA A 77 -19.36 18.43 5.80
C ALA A 77 -18.27 17.54 5.17
N CYS A 78 -17.28 18.16 4.53
CA CYS A 78 -16.12 17.51 3.94
C CYS A 78 -15.23 16.83 5.01
N LEU A 79 -14.92 17.55 6.10
CA LEU A 79 -14.19 17.02 7.26
C LEU A 79 -14.90 15.81 7.87
N ALA A 80 -16.20 15.93 8.13
CA ALA A 80 -17.00 14.86 8.70
C ALA A 80 -17.01 13.62 7.80
N THR A 81 -17.21 13.81 6.49
CA THR A 81 -17.20 12.72 5.49
C THR A 81 -15.84 12.03 5.44
N ALA A 82 -14.75 12.80 5.40
CA ALA A 82 -13.40 12.25 5.38
C ALA A 82 -13.09 11.47 6.65
N ALA A 83 -13.52 11.97 7.82
CA ALA A 83 -13.28 11.32 9.10
C ALA A 83 -14.04 9.99 9.26
N VAL A 84 -15.33 9.91 8.88
CA VAL A 84 -16.07 8.62 8.95
C VAL A 84 -15.53 7.59 7.98
N ARG A 85 -15.10 8.02 6.79
CA ARG A 85 -14.48 7.12 5.80
C ARG A 85 -13.12 6.63 6.25
N LEU A 86 -12.31 7.51 6.86
CA LEU A 86 -11.02 7.13 7.42
C LEU A 86 -11.20 6.05 8.49
N ALA A 87 -12.12 6.25 9.43
CA ALA A 87 -12.45 5.25 10.45
C ALA A 87 -12.92 3.92 9.83
N ARG A 88 -13.75 3.98 8.78
CA ARG A 88 -14.20 2.78 8.05
C ARG A 88 -13.05 2.07 7.33
N CYS A 89 -12.12 2.80 6.71
CA CYS A 89 -10.92 2.22 6.09
C CYS A 89 -10.10 1.45 7.11
N VAL A 90 -9.85 2.03 8.29
CA VAL A 90 -9.08 1.38 9.36
C VAL A 90 -9.76 0.09 9.81
N ALA A 91 -11.06 0.13 10.11
CA ALA A 91 -11.81 -1.06 10.52
C ALA A 91 -11.82 -2.16 9.43
N MET A 92 -11.91 -1.77 8.16
CA MET A 92 -11.83 -2.72 7.04
C MET A 92 -10.42 -3.31 6.86
N GLU A 93 -9.36 -2.52 7.09
CA GLU A 93 -7.97 -3.00 7.06
C GLU A 93 -7.71 -4.00 8.17
N GLU A 94 -8.15 -3.70 9.40
CA GLU A 94 -8.05 -4.63 10.54
C GLU A 94 -8.79 -5.94 10.27
N ALA A 95 -10.03 -5.87 9.76
CA ALA A 95 -10.81 -7.05 9.42
C ALA A 95 -10.15 -7.90 8.32
N GLU A 96 -9.58 -7.26 7.29
CA GLU A 96 -8.88 -7.95 6.21
C GLU A 96 -7.57 -8.59 6.70
N LEU A 97 -6.78 -7.88 7.52
CA LEU A 97 -5.58 -8.43 8.14
C LEU A 97 -5.91 -9.63 9.03
N GLY A 98 -6.99 -9.57 9.81
CA GLY A 98 -7.48 -10.69 10.61
C GLY A 98 -7.85 -11.91 9.76
N ARG A 99 -8.59 -11.71 8.66
CA ARG A 99 -8.92 -12.81 7.72
C ARG A 99 -7.68 -13.43 7.09
N LEU A 100 -6.71 -12.61 6.69
CA LEU A 100 -5.46 -13.08 6.09
C LEU A 100 -4.60 -13.85 7.11
N ALA A 101 -4.58 -13.41 8.37
CA ALA A 101 -3.92 -14.10 9.46
C ALA A 101 -4.56 -15.47 9.75
N GLU A 102 -5.89 -15.54 9.84
CA GLU A 102 -6.63 -16.80 10.01
C GLU A 102 -6.39 -17.77 8.86
N ARG A 103 -6.37 -17.26 7.62
CA ARG A 103 -6.06 -18.07 6.44
C ARG A 103 -4.64 -18.62 6.49
N ALA A 104 -3.64 -17.81 6.85
CA ALA A 104 -2.27 -18.27 7.01
C ALA A 104 -2.10 -19.29 8.15
N ALA A 105 -2.93 -19.21 9.20
CA ALA A 105 -2.91 -20.22 10.25
C ALA A 105 -3.47 -21.59 9.79
N ARG A 106 -4.42 -21.61 8.86
CA ARG A 106 -5.18 -22.82 8.51
C ARG A 106 -4.86 -23.43 7.15
N CYS A 107 -4.47 -22.60 6.18
CA CYS A 107 -4.42 -22.96 4.76
C CYS A 107 -3.07 -22.59 4.11
N TRP A 108 -2.04 -22.28 4.88
CA TRP A 108 -0.76 -21.79 4.33
C TRP A 108 -0.15 -22.77 3.33
N ALA A 109 -0.04 -24.04 3.71
CA ALA A 109 0.58 -25.06 2.85
C ALA A 109 -0.22 -25.25 1.55
N GLU A 110 -1.55 -25.28 1.63
CA GLU A 110 -2.44 -25.40 0.48
C GLU A 110 -2.34 -24.19 -0.45
N ASP A 111 -2.32 -22.97 0.10
CA ASP A 111 -2.19 -21.74 -0.67
C ASP A 111 -0.84 -21.68 -1.41
N ARG A 112 0.26 -21.98 -0.72
CA ARG A 112 1.60 -22.02 -1.32
C ARG A 112 1.72 -23.09 -2.39
N ARG A 113 1.05 -24.23 -2.20
CA ARG A 113 0.97 -25.28 -3.22
C ARG A 113 0.17 -24.83 -4.43
N ALA A 114 -0.98 -24.19 -4.24
CA ALA A 114 -1.80 -23.67 -5.33
C ALA A 114 -1.03 -22.61 -6.16
N GLU A 115 -0.28 -21.73 -5.49
CA GLU A 115 0.63 -20.78 -6.15
C GLU A 115 1.68 -21.49 -7.02
N ALA A 116 2.33 -22.53 -6.49
CA ALA A 116 3.28 -23.34 -7.24
C ALA A 116 2.63 -24.06 -8.43
N GLU A 117 1.41 -24.57 -8.28
CA GLU A 117 0.65 -25.20 -9.36
C GLU A 117 0.34 -24.21 -10.49
N GLY A 118 -0.14 -23.00 -10.16
CA GLY A 118 -0.39 -21.95 -11.16
C GLY A 118 0.87 -21.49 -11.90
N LEU A 119 2.04 -21.51 -11.26
CA LEU A 119 3.33 -21.29 -11.94
C LEU A 119 3.69 -22.48 -12.84
N GLY A 120 3.43 -23.70 -12.38
CA GLY A 120 3.64 -24.95 -13.12
C GLY A 120 2.81 -25.03 -14.41
N GLU A 121 1.56 -24.57 -14.41
CA GLU A 121 0.72 -24.49 -15.62
C GLU A 121 1.34 -23.61 -16.71
N ARG A 122 2.13 -22.62 -16.32
CA ARG A 122 2.80 -21.68 -17.24
C ARG A 122 4.18 -22.18 -17.69
N LEU A 123 4.64 -23.32 -17.18
CA LEU A 123 5.98 -23.84 -17.40
C LEU A 123 6.25 -24.05 -18.89
N ALA A 124 5.38 -24.76 -19.60
CA ALA A 124 5.56 -25.03 -21.03
C ALA A 124 5.58 -23.76 -21.91
N LYS A 125 4.86 -22.71 -21.49
CA LYS A 125 4.78 -21.44 -22.22
C LYS A 125 5.95 -20.50 -21.91
N SER A 126 6.49 -20.56 -20.69
CA SER A 126 7.50 -19.62 -20.20
C SER A 126 8.47 -20.30 -19.23
N PRO A 127 9.24 -21.31 -19.68
CA PRO A 127 9.99 -22.21 -18.81
C PRO A 127 11.01 -21.48 -17.95
N THR A 128 11.79 -20.57 -18.54
CA THR A 128 12.80 -19.78 -17.82
C THR A 128 12.19 -18.98 -16.67
N ARG A 129 11.07 -18.28 -16.91
CA ARG A 129 10.40 -17.46 -15.89
C ARG A 129 9.70 -18.31 -14.84
N ALA A 130 8.98 -19.35 -15.27
CA ALA A 130 8.25 -20.24 -14.36
C ALA A 130 9.22 -20.94 -13.40
N VAL A 131 10.31 -21.53 -13.90
CA VAL A 131 11.34 -22.15 -13.04
C VAL A 131 11.96 -21.13 -12.11
N SER A 132 12.28 -19.93 -12.59
CA SER A 132 12.86 -18.88 -11.73
C SER A 132 11.95 -18.49 -10.56
N LEU A 133 10.63 -18.45 -10.78
CA LEU A 133 9.66 -18.14 -9.73
C LEU A 133 9.41 -19.34 -8.80
N LEU A 134 9.32 -20.55 -9.34
CA LEU A 134 9.21 -21.78 -8.55
C LEU A 134 10.44 -21.98 -7.63
N TRP A 135 11.62 -21.55 -8.07
CA TRP A 135 12.86 -21.63 -7.28
C TRP A 135 12.88 -20.68 -6.06
N GLN A 136 11.97 -19.72 -5.99
CA GLN A 136 11.91 -18.72 -4.93
C GLN A 136 11.05 -19.15 -3.74
N SER A 137 10.33 -20.28 -3.81
CA SER A 137 9.46 -20.74 -2.72
C SER A 137 9.62 -22.22 -2.39
N ALA A 138 9.42 -22.57 -1.11
CA ALA A 138 9.54 -23.95 -0.63
C ALA A 138 8.55 -24.89 -1.34
N ALA A 139 7.31 -24.42 -1.57
CA ALA A 139 6.30 -25.15 -2.32
C ALA A 139 6.64 -25.29 -3.81
N GLY A 140 7.23 -24.26 -4.43
CA GLY A 140 7.66 -24.31 -5.83
C GLY A 140 8.81 -25.30 -6.06
N VAL A 141 9.78 -25.32 -5.15
CA VAL A 141 10.87 -26.31 -5.17
C VAL A 141 10.35 -27.72 -4.92
N ALA A 142 9.41 -27.91 -3.99
CA ALA A 142 8.74 -29.19 -3.77
C ALA A 142 8.00 -29.66 -5.04
N TRP A 143 7.31 -28.75 -5.73
CA TRP A 143 6.64 -29.03 -6.99
C TRP A 143 7.63 -29.49 -8.07
N LEU A 144 8.73 -28.77 -8.28
CA LEU A 144 9.78 -29.15 -9.24
C LEU A 144 10.37 -30.53 -8.93
N LEU A 145 10.63 -30.78 -7.65
CA LEU A 145 11.21 -32.02 -7.15
C LEU A 145 10.31 -33.23 -7.44
N GLU A 146 8.99 -33.09 -7.31
CA GLU A 146 8.05 -34.15 -7.67
C GLU A 146 8.07 -34.49 -9.17
N ARG A 147 8.26 -33.50 -10.04
CA ARG A 147 8.35 -33.74 -11.49
C ARG A 147 9.66 -34.41 -11.88
N TRP A 148 10.78 -33.99 -11.28
CA TRP A 148 12.07 -34.66 -11.48
C TRP A 148 12.07 -36.10 -10.97
N LYS A 149 11.45 -36.37 -9.82
CA LYS A 149 11.24 -37.76 -9.35
C LYS A 149 10.40 -38.57 -10.33
N GLY A 150 9.36 -37.97 -10.91
CA GLY A 150 8.54 -38.58 -11.95
C GLY A 150 9.36 -38.98 -13.18
N LEU A 151 10.19 -38.06 -13.69
CA LEU A 151 11.11 -38.34 -14.80
C LEU A 151 12.14 -39.42 -14.46
N GLY A 152 12.64 -39.46 -13.23
CA GLY A 152 13.53 -40.53 -12.75
C GLY A 152 12.86 -41.91 -12.81
N ARG A 153 11.63 -42.02 -12.26
CA ARG A 153 10.85 -43.27 -12.32
C ARG A 153 10.55 -43.70 -13.76
N ALA A 154 10.20 -42.76 -14.64
CA ALA A 154 9.95 -43.05 -16.05
C ALA A 154 11.21 -43.62 -16.72
N LEU A 155 12.37 -43.02 -16.45
CA LEU A 155 13.65 -43.47 -16.99
C LEU A 155 14.02 -44.88 -16.51
N GLU A 156 13.81 -45.17 -15.22
CA GLU A 156 14.07 -46.50 -14.63
C GLU A 156 13.18 -47.59 -15.25
N GLN A 157 11.92 -47.26 -15.56
CA GLN A 157 10.96 -48.21 -16.13
C GLN A 157 11.14 -48.43 -17.63
N GLN A 158 11.51 -47.39 -18.38
CA GLN A 158 11.50 -47.39 -19.84
C GLN A 158 12.90 -47.47 -20.46
N GLY A 159 13.96 -47.26 -19.67
CA GLY A 159 15.35 -47.18 -20.16
C GLY A 159 15.67 -45.91 -20.96
N GLY A 160 14.70 -45.00 -21.09
CA GLY A 160 14.82 -43.74 -21.82
C GLY A 160 13.62 -42.83 -21.56
N TRP A 161 13.66 -41.63 -22.13
CA TRP A 161 12.52 -40.70 -22.10
C TRP A 161 11.83 -40.61 -23.46
N ASP A 162 10.51 -40.60 -23.45
CA ASP A 162 9.71 -40.24 -24.62
C ASP A 162 9.80 -38.72 -24.92
N GLU A 163 9.27 -38.30 -26.07
CA GLU A 163 9.36 -36.89 -26.48
C GLU A 163 8.62 -35.93 -25.53
N ALA A 164 7.55 -36.36 -24.87
CA ALA A 164 6.85 -35.54 -23.87
C ALA A 164 7.70 -35.35 -22.61
N GLN A 165 8.37 -36.41 -22.17
CA GLN A 165 9.30 -36.40 -21.03
C GLN A 165 10.55 -35.56 -21.33
N TRP A 166 11.09 -35.61 -22.55
CA TRP A 166 12.17 -34.71 -22.99
C TRP A 166 11.77 -33.23 -22.97
N ARG A 167 10.55 -32.92 -23.41
CA ARG A 167 10.00 -31.55 -23.33
C ARG A 167 9.86 -31.11 -21.89
N LEU A 168 9.29 -31.96 -21.02
CA LEU A 168 9.16 -31.66 -19.60
C LEU A 168 10.53 -31.45 -18.93
N ALA A 169 11.52 -32.29 -19.21
CA ALA A 169 12.88 -32.11 -18.69
C ALA A 169 13.50 -30.78 -19.15
N SER A 170 13.31 -30.42 -20.43
CA SER A 170 13.78 -29.13 -20.97
C SER A 170 13.11 -27.95 -20.25
N ASP A 171 11.81 -28.07 -20.01
CA ASP A 171 11.00 -27.09 -19.30
C ASP A 171 11.43 -26.91 -17.84
N LEU A 172 11.67 -28.01 -17.11
CA LEU A 172 12.16 -27.99 -15.74
C LEU A 172 13.58 -27.42 -15.61
N LEU A 173 14.39 -27.51 -16.66
CA LEU A 173 15.71 -26.86 -16.75
C LEU A 173 15.62 -25.38 -17.13
N GLY A 174 14.42 -24.88 -17.41
CA GLY A 174 14.17 -23.50 -17.84
C GLY A 174 14.67 -23.20 -19.26
N ILE A 175 14.86 -24.23 -20.10
CA ILE A 175 15.36 -24.11 -21.47
C ILE A 175 14.25 -23.52 -22.34
N ALA A 176 14.53 -22.40 -23.01
CA ALA A 176 13.60 -21.76 -23.92
C ALA A 176 13.26 -22.70 -25.10
N PRO A 177 12.01 -22.72 -25.61
CA PRO A 177 11.61 -23.63 -26.69
C PRO A 177 12.53 -23.60 -27.92
N GLU A 178 13.08 -22.45 -28.25
CA GLU A 178 13.94 -22.19 -29.41
C GLU A 178 15.36 -22.79 -29.24
N LEU A 179 15.77 -23.10 -28.01
CA LEU A 179 17.08 -23.66 -27.67
C LEU A 179 17.03 -25.17 -27.38
N ARG A 180 15.86 -25.80 -27.52
CA ARG A 180 15.71 -27.23 -27.25
C ARG A 180 16.47 -28.05 -28.27
N GLY A 181 17.19 -29.07 -27.80
CA GLY A 181 17.99 -29.97 -28.62
C GLY A 181 19.43 -29.54 -28.86
N THR A 182 19.75 -28.26 -28.63
CA THR A 182 21.12 -27.72 -28.71
C THR A 182 21.69 -27.33 -27.35
N ASP A 183 20.86 -27.20 -26.31
CA ASP A 183 21.31 -26.86 -24.95
C ASP A 183 22.21 -27.96 -24.37
N PRO A 184 23.45 -27.63 -23.95
CA PRO A 184 24.43 -28.61 -23.49
C PRO A 184 24.05 -29.26 -22.15
N ARG A 185 23.10 -28.70 -21.40
CA ARG A 185 22.60 -29.29 -20.15
C ARG A 185 21.72 -30.50 -20.39
N LEU A 186 21.16 -30.65 -21.59
CA LEU A 186 20.32 -31.77 -21.97
C LEU A 186 20.55 -32.17 -23.45
N PRO A 187 21.73 -32.74 -23.79
CA PRO A 187 22.06 -33.15 -25.15
C PRO A 187 21.15 -34.29 -25.62
N ARG A 188 20.65 -34.24 -26.87
CA ARG A 188 19.80 -35.32 -27.44
C ARG A 188 20.50 -36.67 -27.56
N THR A 189 21.83 -36.68 -27.52
CA THR A 189 22.68 -37.89 -27.54
C THR A 189 22.94 -38.46 -26.14
N ALA A 190 22.34 -37.89 -25.09
CA ALA A 190 22.56 -38.35 -23.71
C ALA A 190 22.09 -39.80 -23.51
N THR A 191 22.94 -40.61 -22.89
CA THR A 191 22.63 -41.99 -22.52
C THR A 191 21.69 -42.04 -21.31
N ALA A 192 21.02 -43.17 -21.11
CA ALA A 192 20.18 -43.38 -19.92
C ALA A 192 20.93 -43.13 -18.60
N ALA A 193 22.21 -43.54 -18.52
CA ALA A 193 23.05 -43.29 -17.35
C ALA A 193 23.31 -41.78 -17.12
N ALA A 194 23.55 -41.02 -18.20
CA ALA A 194 23.74 -39.58 -18.12
C ALA A 194 22.45 -38.86 -17.69
N LEU A 195 21.29 -39.29 -18.22
CA LEU A 195 19.98 -38.77 -17.80
C LEU A 195 19.69 -39.10 -16.33
N ALA A 196 20.05 -40.29 -15.86
CA ALA A 196 19.88 -40.67 -14.45
C ALA A 196 20.76 -39.84 -13.52
N GLU A 197 21.99 -39.50 -13.92
CA GLU A 197 22.83 -38.58 -13.14
C GLU A 197 22.28 -37.14 -13.15
N LEU A 198 21.77 -36.67 -14.30
CA LEU A 198 21.09 -35.37 -14.38
C LEU A 198 19.92 -35.29 -13.39
N VAL A 199 19.03 -36.30 -13.38
CA VAL A 199 17.89 -36.37 -12.45
C VAL A 199 18.38 -36.34 -10.99
N ARG A 200 19.36 -37.17 -10.64
CA ARG A 200 19.92 -37.22 -9.27
C ARG A 200 20.56 -35.89 -8.87
N ARG A 201 21.25 -35.22 -9.79
CA ARG A 201 21.86 -33.90 -9.54
C ARG A 201 20.79 -32.84 -9.27
N GLU A 202 19.77 -32.74 -10.12
CA GLU A 202 18.71 -31.73 -9.95
C GLU A 202 17.88 -32.01 -8.68
N ILE A 203 17.54 -33.27 -8.37
CA ILE A 203 16.87 -33.61 -7.10
C ILE A 203 17.72 -33.19 -5.90
N ARG A 204 19.03 -33.49 -5.90
CA ARG A 204 19.94 -33.08 -4.81
C ARG A 204 19.99 -31.55 -4.67
N ARG A 205 20.08 -30.84 -5.79
CA ARG A 205 20.12 -29.37 -5.83
C ARG A 205 18.84 -28.76 -5.25
N LEU A 206 17.67 -29.27 -5.65
CA LEU A 206 16.36 -28.82 -5.15
C LEU A 206 16.19 -29.13 -3.65
N LYS A 207 16.58 -30.34 -3.21
CA LYS A 207 16.53 -30.71 -1.78
C LYS A 207 17.35 -29.77 -0.92
N ARG A 208 18.60 -29.49 -1.32
CA ARG A 208 19.47 -28.54 -0.60
C ARG A 208 18.84 -27.16 -0.51
N ARG A 209 18.41 -26.60 -1.65
CA ARG A 209 17.74 -25.28 -1.69
C ARG A 209 16.52 -25.21 -0.76
N LYS A 210 15.72 -26.28 -0.69
CA LYS A 210 14.55 -26.32 0.18
C LYS A 210 14.96 -26.27 1.66
N VAL A 211 15.84 -27.18 2.07
CA VAL A 211 16.20 -27.36 3.49
C VAL A 211 17.12 -26.24 4.01
N GLU A 212 18.09 -25.81 3.21
CA GLU A 212 19.11 -24.83 3.66
C GLU A 212 18.59 -23.39 3.67
N ASP A 213 17.61 -23.06 2.82
CA ASP A 213 17.16 -21.67 2.65
C ASP A 213 15.65 -21.48 2.83
N LEU A 214 14.82 -22.30 2.16
CA LEU A 214 13.42 -21.94 1.92
C LEU A 214 12.46 -22.38 3.01
N ASP A 215 12.75 -23.45 3.75
CA ASP A 215 11.86 -23.96 4.80
C ASP A 215 11.76 -22.97 5.97
N ASP A 216 12.88 -22.43 6.42
CA ASP A 216 12.91 -21.42 7.48
C ASP A 216 12.29 -20.10 7.03
N LEU A 217 12.51 -19.69 5.77
CA LEU A 217 11.88 -18.50 5.20
C LEU A 217 10.37 -18.65 5.09
N ASP A 218 9.87 -19.79 4.61
CA ASP A 218 8.43 -20.05 4.47
C ASP A 218 7.74 -20.10 5.85
N ALA A 219 8.39 -20.69 6.86
CA ALA A 219 7.91 -20.68 8.24
C ALA A 219 7.89 -19.26 8.85
N LEU A 220 8.92 -18.45 8.59
CA LEU A 220 8.95 -17.04 9.02
C LEU A 220 7.85 -16.23 8.34
N GLU A 221 7.66 -16.38 7.03
CA GLU A 221 6.60 -15.71 6.28
C GLU A 221 5.22 -16.09 6.82
N GLN A 222 4.98 -17.37 7.09
CA GLN A 222 3.74 -17.84 7.72
C GLN A 222 3.52 -17.16 9.07
N HIS A 223 4.53 -17.18 9.94
CA HIS A 223 4.44 -16.60 11.28
C HIS A 223 4.15 -15.10 11.24
N LEU A 224 4.83 -14.35 10.38
CA LEU A 224 4.58 -12.92 10.20
C LEU A 224 3.14 -12.68 9.72
N ARG A 225 2.69 -13.44 8.72
CA ARG A 225 1.34 -13.31 8.17
C ARG A 225 0.26 -13.61 9.20
N MET A 226 0.45 -14.63 10.04
CA MET A 226 -0.43 -14.95 11.17
C MET A 226 -0.52 -13.82 12.21
N ARG A 227 0.49 -12.95 12.29
CA ARG A 227 0.50 -11.77 13.16
C ARG A 227 -0.03 -10.51 12.47
N GLY A 228 -0.58 -10.64 11.26
CA GLY A 228 -1.02 -9.50 10.45
C GLY A 228 0.14 -8.68 9.86
N LEU A 229 1.37 -9.20 9.91
CA LEU A 229 2.55 -8.54 9.39
C LEU A 229 2.90 -9.19 8.05
N ALA A 230 2.79 -8.45 6.95
CA ALA A 230 3.18 -8.94 5.63
C ALA A 230 4.08 -7.93 4.94
N SER A 231 5.10 -8.42 4.25
CA SER A 231 6.05 -7.59 3.50
C SER A 231 5.37 -6.79 2.39
N GLU A 232 4.36 -7.37 1.74
CA GLU A 232 3.60 -6.73 0.65
C GLU A 232 2.09 -6.80 0.93
N PRO A 233 1.38 -5.67 0.99
CA PRO A 233 -0.07 -5.68 1.12
C PRO A 233 -0.72 -6.22 -0.17
N GLY A 234 -1.69 -7.12 -0.02
CA GLY A 234 -2.49 -7.60 -1.15
C GLY A 234 -3.33 -6.49 -1.79
N PRO A 235 -3.94 -6.74 -2.97
CA PRO A 235 -4.69 -5.72 -3.71
C PRO A 235 -5.80 -5.02 -2.88
N ALA A 236 -6.49 -5.76 -2.01
CA ALA A 236 -7.53 -5.22 -1.13
C ALA A 236 -6.96 -4.20 -0.13
N LEU A 237 -5.87 -4.55 0.56
CA LEU A 237 -5.18 -3.66 1.50
C LEU A 237 -4.59 -2.43 0.78
N GLN A 238 -4.01 -2.62 -0.41
CA GLN A 238 -3.53 -1.50 -1.23
C GLN A 238 -4.67 -0.54 -1.60
N GLN A 239 -5.85 -1.07 -1.94
CA GLN A 239 -7.02 -0.25 -2.24
C GLN A 239 -7.50 0.53 -1.01
N LEU A 240 -7.54 -0.09 0.16
CA LEU A 240 -7.91 0.57 1.42
C LEU A 240 -6.95 1.70 1.77
N ARG A 241 -5.64 1.48 1.69
CA ARG A 241 -4.61 2.51 1.92
C ARG A 241 -4.70 3.69 0.95
N ARG A 242 -5.11 3.44 -0.30
CA ARG A 242 -5.38 4.52 -1.27
C ARG A 242 -6.58 5.37 -0.86
N TYR A 243 -7.65 4.75 -0.34
CA TYR A 243 -8.79 5.48 0.19
C TYR A 243 -8.44 6.25 1.45
N GLU A 244 -7.69 5.63 2.37
CA GLU A 244 -7.17 6.27 3.58
C GLU A 244 -6.37 7.53 3.24
N ALA A 245 -5.37 7.43 2.36
CA ALA A 245 -4.56 8.56 1.93
C ALA A 245 -5.38 9.66 1.24
N THR A 246 -6.48 9.29 0.57
CA THR A 246 -7.38 10.27 -0.04
C THR A 246 -8.19 11.00 1.03
N CYS A 247 -8.75 10.26 2.00
CA CYS A 247 -9.50 10.83 3.11
C CYS A 247 -8.63 11.75 3.98
N ASP A 248 -7.42 11.31 4.33
CA ASP A 248 -6.46 12.10 5.10
C ASP A 248 -6.07 13.40 4.39
N ARG A 249 -5.78 13.35 3.08
CA ARG A 249 -5.51 14.56 2.28
C ARG A 249 -6.67 15.53 2.30
N THR A 250 -7.89 15.04 2.05
CA THR A 250 -9.10 15.86 2.07
C THR A 250 -9.33 16.48 3.45
N TRP A 251 -9.16 15.69 4.51
CA TRP A 251 -9.32 16.14 5.89
C TRP A 251 -8.31 17.24 6.25
N ARG A 252 -7.02 17.02 5.96
CA ARG A 252 -5.96 18.00 6.22
C ARG A 252 -6.14 19.28 5.42
N TRP A 253 -6.56 19.17 4.16
CA TRP A 253 -6.84 20.33 3.32
C TRP A 253 -7.97 21.18 3.92
N ALA A 254 -9.10 20.57 4.27
CA ALA A 254 -10.24 21.28 4.81
C ALA A 254 -9.93 21.91 6.19
N LEU A 255 -9.22 21.20 7.06
CA LEU A 255 -8.80 21.74 8.37
C LEU A 255 -7.83 22.92 8.21
N ASN A 256 -6.94 22.87 7.23
CA ASN A 256 -6.01 23.97 6.98
C ASN A 256 -6.72 25.24 6.49
N GLN A 257 -7.87 25.14 5.82
CA GLN A 257 -8.67 26.33 5.48
C GLN A 257 -9.16 27.07 6.73
N PHE A 258 -9.65 26.33 7.74
CA PHE A 258 -10.03 26.93 9.02
C PHE A 258 -8.84 27.54 9.77
N ARG A 259 -7.69 26.85 9.79
CA ARG A 259 -6.48 27.40 10.41
C ARG A 259 -5.98 28.67 9.74
N GLN A 260 -6.10 28.77 8.42
CA GLN A 260 -5.75 29.98 7.66
C GLN A 260 -6.66 31.14 8.06
N ARG A 261 -7.98 30.93 8.09
CA ARG A 261 -8.97 31.91 8.55
C ARG A 261 -8.64 32.40 9.97
N ASP A 262 -8.41 31.49 10.91
CA ASP A 262 -8.13 31.86 12.30
C ASP A 262 -6.83 32.66 12.45
N ALA A 263 -5.82 32.39 11.61
CA ALA A 263 -4.58 33.16 11.57
C ALA A 263 -4.78 34.55 10.96
N GLU A 264 -5.61 34.68 9.92
CA GLU A 264 -5.99 35.97 9.33
C GLU A 264 -6.74 36.85 10.34
N ASP A 265 -7.67 36.28 11.10
CA ASP A 265 -8.39 36.98 12.17
C ASP A 265 -7.45 37.49 13.26
N GLN A 266 -6.50 36.65 13.72
CA GLN A 266 -5.52 37.04 14.73
C GLN A 266 -4.57 38.15 14.24
N SER A 267 -4.18 38.09 12.96
CA SER A 267 -3.36 39.12 12.32
C SER A 267 -4.12 40.45 12.23
N ALA A 268 -5.39 40.41 11.80
CA ALA A 268 -6.25 41.59 11.72
C ALA A 268 -6.49 42.23 13.09
N ALA A 269 -6.74 41.42 14.13
CA ALA A 269 -6.91 41.89 15.51
C ALA A 269 -5.63 42.54 16.04
N SER A 270 -4.45 41.97 15.75
CA SER A 270 -3.15 42.50 16.17
C SER A 270 -2.81 43.82 15.46
N ALA A 271 -3.13 43.95 14.17
CA ALA A 271 -2.93 45.17 13.40
C ALA A 271 -3.84 46.31 13.90
N SER A 272 -5.12 46.00 14.20
CA SER A 272 -6.08 46.90 14.83
C SER A 272 -5.58 47.39 16.20
N GLY A 273 -5.13 46.48 17.07
CA GLY A 273 -4.58 46.83 18.39
C GLY A 273 -3.31 47.69 18.29
N THR A 274 -2.46 47.44 17.30
CA THR A 274 -1.24 48.23 17.05
C THR A 274 -1.56 49.63 16.52
N ALA A 275 -2.56 49.75 15.63
CA ALA A 275 -3.04 51.04 15.13
C ALA A 275 -3.68 51.87 16.27
N ALA A 276 -4.49 51.23 17.12
CA ALA A 276 -5.07 51.88 18.31
C ALA A 276 -3.99 52.35 19.30
N ARG A 277 -2.90 51.57 19.48
CA ARG A 277 -1.75 51.95 20.31
C ARG A 277 -0.92 53.10 19.71
N ARG A 278 -0.80 53.19 18.38
CA ARG A 278 -0.15 54.33 17.68
C ARG A 278 -1.01 55.60 17.69
N ALA A 279 -2.33 55.47 17.73
CA ALA A 279 -3.27 56.59 17.75
C ALA A 279 -3.52 57.17 19.16
N ALA A 280 -3.04 56.51 20.22
CA ALA A 280 -3.13 57.05 21.57
C ALA A 280 -2.22 58.29 21.70
N PRO A 281 -2.75 59.46 22.12
CA PRO A 281 -1.94 60.67 22.29
C PRO A 281 -0.88 60.43 23.38
N SER A 282 0.36 60.85 23.11
CA SER A 282 1.41 60.88 24.13
C SER A 282 0.93 61.72 25.32
N ARG A 283 0.81 61.08 26.49
CA ARG A 283 0.50 61.78 27.75
C ARG A 283 1.51 62.94 27.92
N PRO A 284 1.06 64.18 28.15
CA PRO A 284 1.98 65.28 28.40
C PRO A 284 2.72 65.01 29.71
N ALA A 285 4.04 65.16 29.68
CA ALA A 285 4.90 65.02 30.85
C ALA A 285 4.41 65.97 31.96
N ALA A 286 3.94 65.40 33.08
CA ALA A 286 3.63 66.16 34.27
C ALA A 286 4.90 66.87 34.74
N LYS A 287 4.90 68.21 34.71
CA LYS A 287 5.98 69.04 35.26
C LYS A 287 6.07 68.72 36.76
N ARG A 288 7.15 68.04 37.16
CA ARG A 288 7.54 67.91 38.57
C ARG A 288 7.94 69.29 39.07
N SER A 289 7.17 69.85 39.99
CA SER A 289 7.57 70.98 40.82
C SER A 289 8.79 70.58 41.66
N ARG A 290 9.87 71.36 41.58
CA ARG A 290 11.08 71.20 42.41
C ARG A 290 10.71 71.51 43.88
N PRO A 291 11.11 70.69 44.87
CA PRO A 291 11.04 71.09 46.25
C PRO A 291 12.13 72.16 46.55
N ALA A 292 11.79 73.07 47.45
CA ALA A 292 12.64 74.17 47.91
C ALA A 292 13.91 73.66 48.59
N ALA A 293 15.00 74.41 48.44
CA ALA A 293 16.30 74.13 49.03
C ALA A 293 16.28 74.33 50.55
N GLU A 294 16.78 73.35 51.29
CA GLU A 294 17.15 73.51 52.70
C GLU A 294 18.53 74.22 52.82
N PRO A 295 18.73 75.06 53.84
CA PRO A 295 19.99 75.77 54.05
C PRO A 295 21.02 74.86 54.76
N SER A 296 22.28 74.97 54.31
CA SER A 296 23.44 74.28 54.91
C SER A 296 23.71 74.74 56.35
N PRO A 297 24.14 73.85 57.27
CA PRO A 297 24.59 74.23 58.61
C PRO A 297 26.06 74.71 58.60
N PRO A 298 26.48 75.50 59.61
CA PRO A 298 27.78 76.18 59.60
C PRO A 298 28.92 75.35 60.22
N ALA A 299 30.11 75.60 59.66
CA ALA A 299 31.49 75.31 60.09
C ALA A 299 31.86 73.84 60.37
#